data_AF-A0A0L6CUV1-F1
#
_entry.id   AF-A0A0L6CUV1-F1
#
_cell.length_a   1.000
_cell.length_b   1.000
_cell.length_c   1.000
_cell.angle_alpha   90.00
_cell.angle_beta   90.00
_cell.angle_gamma   90.00
#
_symmetry.space_group_name_H-M   'P 1'
#
loop_
_entity.id
_entity.type
_entity.pdbx_description
1 polymer ?
#
loop_
_entity_poly.entity_id
_entity_poly.type
_entity_poly.pdbx_seq_one_letter_code
_entity_poly.pdbx_strand_id
1 'polypeptide(L)'
;MAANTYRIRRLDDRALYDLLIRGKERAEQAARADGLKGNEVSATLSFAGPPLVGALSFEEREPESGKYTIVRATLTLQTHDEKRQESRKPFSIRRGDEGELDFFDIPQESTGAAEASWRNGRGRAALLGAHEVLTDALAPAAMDPRAEIGQLTNFVSNIDTSFRSFTQGLETALQTLADQRAKEQDHNEQERERLRKENEGERKRLLESAKGEIEAKTEMLDEREKELADREAELLIKSYKDARRQIFNDLLRDLTDRTKAPSASRSIIAMRWMIFFTLIIGGLVAAVFAFQTMTPDALPEGATSFQIWTVILKPVGLSILALGSFAAAVQWLRHFYTQDLREAIEIQRFGHDMTRASWIMEAYLEMTKEHGVENVPESWMQNVTEGMFQGDRARHGVDEASQALAALLGMSASVKAGPEGLEATLGKRGLRRLSEASQGD
;
A
#
# COMPACT_ATOMS: atom_id res chain seq x y z
N MET A 1 -0.77 3.67 44.19
CA MET A 1 0.21 4.71 43.78
C MET A 1 0.72 5.33 45.06
N ALA A 2 2.03 5.33 45.30
CA ALA A 2 2.58 6.04 46.46
C ALA A 2 2.44 7.54 46.19
N ALA A 3 2.07 8.34 47.19
CA ALA A 3 2.18 9.79 47.12
C ALA A 3 3.49 10.19 47.81
N ASN A 4 4.15 11.25 47.34
CA ASN A 4 5.25 11.82 48.11
C ASN A 4 4.64 12.67 49.23
N THR A 5 4.75 12.19 50.46
CA THR A 5 4.24 12.87 51.65
C THR A 5 5.34 13.70 52.30
N TYR A 6 5.12 14.99 52.42
CA TYR A 6 6.00 15.95 53.08
C TYR A 6 5.40 16.38 54.42
N ARG A 7 6.23 16.61 55.43
CA ARG A 7 5.79 17.18 56.72
C ARG A 7 5.99 18.68 56.71
N ILE A 8 4.96 19.42 57.05
CA ILE A 8 4.93 20.89 56.97
C ILE A 8 4.47 21.49 58.30
N ARG A 9 4.88 22.73 58.56
CA ARG A 9 4.41 23.44 59.76
C ARG A 9 2.90 23.62 59.67
N ARG A 10 2.21 23.42 60.80
CA ARG A 10 0.76 23.62 60.89
C ARG A 10 0.38 25.05 60.49
N LEU A 11 -0.54 25.14 59.53
CA LEU A 11 -1.12 26.40 59.07
C LEU A 11 -2.44 26.68 59.80
N ASP A 12 -2.74 27.95 60.06
CA ASP A 12 -4.07 28.36 60.50
C ASP A 12 -5.10 28.00 59.41
N ASP A 13 -6.34 27.67 59.80
CA ASP A 13 -7.40 27.25 58.88
C ASP A 13 -7.67 28.29 57.79
N ARG A 14 -7.60 29.58 58.15
CA ARG A 14 -7.69 30.69 57.19
C ARG A 14 -6.50 30.74 56.24
N ALA A 15 -5.28 30.60 56.77
CA ALA A 15 -4.06 30.63 55.96
C ALA A 15 -4.01 29.44 54.99
N LEU A 16 -4.50 28.27 55.41
CA LEU A 16 -4.63 27.09 54.57
C LEU A 16 -5.65 27.30 53.44
N TYR A 17 -6.80 27.90 53.76
CA TYR A 17 -7.80 28.27 52.77
C TYR A 17 -7.26 29.27 51.74
N ASP A 18 -6.66 30.38 52.20
CA ASP A 18 -6.09 31.41 51.34
C ASP A 18 -4.94 30.87 50.47
N LEU A 19 -4.17 29.91 51.00
CA LEU A 19 -3.12 29.23 50.26
C LEU A 19 -3.70 28.41 49.09
N LEU A 20 -4.73 27.63 49.35
CA LEU A 20 -5.35 26.76 48.34
C LEU A 20 -6.11 27.54 47.27
N ILE A 21 -6.74 28.66 47.65
CA ILE A 21 -7.35 29.59 46.69
C ILE A 21 -6.29 30.18 45.77
N ARG A 22 -5.19 30.71 46.33
CA ARG A 22 -4.10 31.26 45.50
C ARG A 22 -3.50 30.18 44.60
N GLY A 23 -3.37 28.95 45.09
CA GLY A 23 -2.93 27.81 44.29
C GLY A 23 -3.89 27.50 43.14
N LYS A 24 -5.20 27.51 43.40
CA LYS A 24 -6.26 27.35 42.38
C LYS A 24 -6.17 28.44 41.31
N GLU A 25 -6.18 29.71 41.73
CA GLU A 25 -6.15 30.86 40.82
C GLU A 25 -4.89 30.87 39.96
N ARG A 26 -3.73 30.59 40.56
CA ARG A 26 -2.46 30.51 39.84
C ARG A 26 -2.43 29.37 38.83
N ALA A 27 -2.99 28.21 39.19
CA ALA A 27 -3.08 27.06 38.29
C ALA A 27 -3.96 27.38 37.07
N GLU A 28 -5.13 27.98 37.29
CA GLU A 28 -6.04 28.38 36.20
C GLU A 28 -5.45 29.49 35.33
N GLN A 29 -4.79 30.48 35.94
CA GLN A 29 -4.11 31.55 35.21
C GLN A 29 -2.96 31.01 34.35
N ALA A 30 -2.15 30.10 34.89
CA ALA A 30 -1.05 29.48 34.16
C ALA A 30 -1.56 28.59 33.00
N ALA A 31 -2.68 27.89 33.20
CA ALA A 31 -3.32 27.09 32.16
C ALA A 31 -3.87 27.93 31.00
N ARG A 32 -4.26 29.18 31.27
CA ARG A 32 -4.83 30.13 30.29
C ARG A 32 -3.79 30.97 29.55
N ALA A 33 -2.50 30.82 29.84
CA ALA A 33 -1.45 31.57 29.16
C ALA A 33 -1.46 31.28 27.65
N ASP A 34 -1.36 32.35 26.84
CA ASP A 34 -1.41 32.26 25.38
C ASP A 34 -0.29 31.36 24.82
N GLY A 35 -0.60 30.61 23.77
CA GLY A 35 0.37 29.74 23.08
C GLY A 35 0.55 28.34 23.70
N LEU A 36 -0.13 28.03 24.81
CA LEU A 36 -0.10 26.69 25.39
C LEU A 36 -1.10 25.75 24.69
N LYS A 37 -0.58 24.67 24.09
CA LYS A 37 -1.36 23.57 23.52
C LYS A 37 -1.92 22.66 24.62
N GLY A 38 -2.96 21.89 24.31
CA GLY A 38 -3.52 20.88 25.21
C GLY A 38 -4.90 21.23 25.74
N ASN A 39 -5.44 20.32 26.54
CA ASN A 39 -6.81 20.35 27.00
C ASN A 39 -7.07 21.45 28.04
N GLU A 40 -8.33 21.83 28.19
CA GLU A 40 -8.75 22.74 29.25
C GLU A 40 -8.51 22.10 30.62
N VAL A 41 -8.04 22.90 31.56
CA VAL A 41 -7.75 22.49 32.94
C VAL A 41 -8.71 23.25 33.85
N SER A 42 -9.44 22.52 34.68
CA SER A 42 -10.26 23.09 35.76
C SER A 42 -9.69 22.69 37.11
N ALA A 43 -9.88 23.54 38.11
CA ALA A 43 -9.39 23.29 39.46
C ALA A 43 -10.55 23.32 40.46
N THR A 44 -10.65 22.27 41.29
CA THR A 44 -11.69 22.14 42.32
C THR A 44 -11.07 22.03 43.71
N LEU A 45 -11.69 22.68 44.69
CA LEU A 45 -11.27 22.64 46.09
C LEU A 45 -12.29 21.82 46.88
N SER A 46 -11.81 20.94 47.76
CA SER A 46 -12.65 20.26 48.73
C SER A 46 -12.04 20.30 50.11
N PHE A 47 -12.89 20.54 51.11
CA PHE A 47 -12.49 20.64 52.52
C PHE A 47 -13.31 19.64 53.33
N ALA A 48 -12.64 18.91 54.20
CA ALA A 48 -13.26 17.96 55.12
C ALA A 48 -12.86 18.30 56.55
N GLY A 49 -13.85 18.29 57.44
CA GLY A 49 -13.71 18.50 58.88
C GLY A 49 -14.57 17.51 59.67
N PRO A 50 -14.56 17.59 61.01
CA PRO A 50 -15.36 16.72 61.86
C PRO A 50 -16.87 16.86 61.55
N PRO A 51 -17.65 15.76 61.63
CA PRO A 51 -19.02 15.67 61.12
C PRO A 51 -20.07 16.55 61.83
N LEU A 52 -19.70 17.27 62.88
CA LEU A 52 -20.59 18.23 63.55
C LEU A 52 -20.89 19.48 62.69
N VAL A 53 -20.11 19.69 61.64
CA VAL A 53 -20.33 20.73 60.62
C VAL A 53 -20.26 20.00 59.28
N GLY A 54 -21.37 19.91 58.54
CA GLY A 54 -21.47 19.14 57.29
C GLY A 54 -20.40 19.51 56.24
N ALA A 55 -20.39 18.83 55.08
CA ALA A 55 -19.44 19.11 54.01
C ALA A 55 -19.26 20.63 53.81
N LEU A 56 -18.08 21.14 54.14
CA LEU A 56 -17.80 22.56 54.18
C LEU A 56 -17.69 23.05 52.74
N SER A 57 -18.81 23.50 52.17
CA SER A 57 -18.82 24.25 50.92
C SER A 57 -18.53 25.70 51.24
N PHE A 58 -17.29 26.13 51.02
CA PHE A 58 -16.88 27.52 51.18
C PHE A 58 -17.14 28.34 49.91
N GLU A 59 -17.91 27.84 48.94
CA GLU A 59 -18.23 28.56 47.70
C GLU A 59 -19.03 29.85 47.96
N GLU A 60 -19.82 29.91 49.05
CA GLU A 60 -20.69 31.05 49.35
C GLU A 60 -20.16 31.98 50.45
N ARG A 61 -19.20 31.54 51.28
CA ARG A 61 -18.69 32.33 52.41
C ARG A 61 -17.28 31.92 52.84
N GLU A 62 -16.38 32.90 52.95
CA GLU A 62 -15.02 32.69 53.46
C GLU A 62 -15.01 32.16 54.91
N PRO A 63 -14.11 31.21 55.26
CA PRO A 63 -13.98 30.72 56.62
C PRO A 63 -13.46 31.82 57.55
N GLU A 64 -14.23 32.11 58.61
CA GLU A 64 -13.77 32.96 59.72
C GLU A 64 -12.74 32.18 60.56
N SER A 65 -11.60 32.80 60.89
CA SER A 65 -10.53 32.17 61.67
C SER A 65 -11.06 31.66 63.03
N GLY A 66 -10.70 30.43 63.39
CA GLY A 66 -11.10 29.78 64.65
C GLY A 66 -12.50 29.18 64.69
N LYS A 67 -13.34 29.31 63.66
CA LYS A 67 -14.70 28.74 63.63
C LYS A 67 -14.82 27.35 62.99
N TYR A 68 -13.80 26.94 62.25
CA TYR A 68 -13.78 25.67 61.52
C TYR A 68 -12.47 24.94 61.80
N THR A 69 -12.50 23.61 61.78
CA THR A 69 -11.30 22.79 61.85
C THR A 69 -11.18 22.00 60.56
N ILE A 70 -10.30 22.44 59.66
CA ILE A 70 -10.04 21.74 58.41
C ILE A 70 -9.10 20.58 58.72
N VAL A 71 -9.62 19.35 58.62
CA VAL A 71 -8.84 18.12 58.84
C VAL A 71 -8.14 17.71 57.55
N ARG A 72 -8.79 17.91 56.42
CA ARG A 72 -8.22 17.64 55.10
C ARG A 72 -8.67 18.69 54.10
N ALA A 73 -7.73 19.22 53.36
CA ALA A 73 -7.98 20.13 52.26
C ALA A 73 -7.36 19.56 50.98
N THR A 74 -8.11 19.50 49.89
CA THR A 74 -7.66 18.90 48.63
C THR A 74 -7.91 19.86 47.47
N LEU A 75 -6.86 20.23 46.74
CA LEU A 75 -6.92 20.89 45.45
C LEU A 75 -6.79 19.84 44.35
N THR A 76 -7.85 19.64 43.57
CA THR A 76 -7.85 18.68 42.46
C THR A 76 -7.81 19.44 41.14
N LEU A 77 -6.72 19.26 40.38
CA LEU A 77 -6.67 19.71 39.00
C LEU A 77 -7.26 18.62 38.10
N GLN A 78 -8.14 18.99 37.20
CA GLN A 78 -8.82 18.09 36.27
C GLN A 78 -8.57 18.52 34.84
N THR A 79 -8.36 17.56 33.95
CA THR A 79 -8.25 17.81 32.51
C THR A 79 -8.99 16.72 31.73
N HIS A 80 -9.61 17.09 30.61
CA HIS A 80 -10.38 16.19 29.75
C HIS A 80 -9.59 15.90 28.48
N ASP A 81 -9.21 14.66 28.25
CA ASP A 81 -8.59 14.28 26.98
C ASP A 81 -9.58 14.34 25.81
N GLU A 82 -9.09 14.37 24.56
CA GLU A 82 -9.92 14.34 23.34
C GLU A 82 -10.90 13.14 23.35
N LYS A 83 -10.49 12.05 24.01
CA LYS A 83 -11.30 10.84 24.22
C LYS A 83 -12.30 10.94 25.38
N ARG A 84 -12.49 12.14 25.95
CA ARG A 84 -13.27 12.43 27.16
C ARG A 84 -12.84 11.61 28.39
N GLN A 85 -11.60 11.14 28.42
CA GLN A 85 -11.05 10.54 29.62
C GLN A 85 -10.62 11.64 30.57
N GLU A 86 -11.20 11.63 31.76
CA GLU A 86 -10.89 12.58 32.81
C GLU A 86 -9.63 12.15 33.55
N SER A 87 -8.62 13.02 33.59
CA SER A 87 -7.40 12.82 34.37
C SER A 87 -7.38 13.82 35.52
N ARG A 88 -7.11 13.35 36.74
CA ARG A 88 -7.15 14.14 37.98
C ARG A 88 -5.80 14.10 38.69
N LYS A 89 -5.32 15.25 39.18
CA LYS A 89 -4.12 15.38 40.01
C LYS A 89 -4.48 16.08 41.32
N PRO A 90 -4.68 15.33 42.43
CA PRO A 90 -5.02 15.89 43.72
C PRO A 90 -3.76 16.26 44.52
N PHE A 91 -3.72 17.49 45.04
CA PHE A 91 -2.81 17.93 46.10
C PHE A 91 -3.60 17.95 47.40
N SER A 92 -3.19 17.15 48.40
CA SER A 92 -3.90 17.14 49.68
C SER A 92 -3.01 17.57 50.84
N ILE A 93 -3.55 18.44 51.68
CA ILE A 93 -3.00 18.77 52.99
C ILE A 93 -3.88 18.09 54.03
N ARG A 94 -3.29 17.23 54.86
CA ARG A 94 -3.95 16.54 55.96
C ARG A 94 -3.38 17.04 57.27
N ARG A 95 -4.25 17.49 58.16
CA ARG A 95 -3.87 17.94 59.49
C ARG A 95 -3.30 16.77 60.30
N GLY A 96 -2.15 17.02 60.94
CA GLY A 96 -1.58 16.08 61.90
C GLY A 96 -2.36 16.06 63.22
N ASP A 97 -2.07 15.09 64.09
CA ASP A 97 -2.66 15.08 65.43
C ASP A 97 -2.13 16.27 66.27
N GLU A 98 -2.73 16.56 67.42
CA GLU A 98 -2.40 17.76 68.21
C GLU A 98 -0.89 17.89 68.50
N GLY A 99 -0.28 18.97 68.02
CA GLY A 99 1.16 19.26 68.18
C GLY A 99 2.05 18.66 67.08
N GLU A 100 1.50 17.84 66.19
CA GLU A 100 2.23 17.29 65.06
C GLU A 100 2.23 18.22 63.83
N LEU A 101 3.16 17.95 62.92
CA LEU A 101 3.26 18.60 61.62
C LEU A 101 2.11 18.15 60.72
N ASP A 102 1.62 19.05 59.87
CA ASP A 102 0.65 18.70 58.84
C ASP A 102 1.36 17.91 57.72
N PHE A 103 0.60 17.09 57.00
CA PHE A 103 1.10 16.27 55.90
C PHE A 103 0.65 16.86 54.57
N PHE A 104 1.60 17.12 53.67
CA PHE A 104 1.33 17.53 52.30
C PHE A 104 1.64 16.38 51.34
N ASP A 105 0.62 15.87 50.67
CA ASP A 105 0.72 14.79 49.71
C ASP A 105 0.76 15.36 48.29
N ILE A 106 1.88 15.13 47.59
CA ILE A 106 2.05 15.45 46.18
C ILE A 106 1.76 14.18 45.36
N PRO A 107 0.90 14.25 44.32
CA PRO A 107 0.60 13.11 43.50
C PRO A 107 1.87 12.68 42.73
N GLN A 108 2.30 11.42 42.89
CA GLN A 108 3.41 10.91 42.08
C GLN A 108 3.04 10.86 40.60
N GLU A 109 4.06 11.02 39.76
CA GLU A 109 3.97 10.74 38.34
C GLU A 109 3.54 9.29 38.13
N SER A 110 2.41 9.10 37.45
CA SER A 110 1.87 7.78 37.15
C SER A 110 2.25 7.46 35.72
N THR A 111 3.02 6.39 35.50
CA THR A 111 3.64 6.05 34.19
C THR A 111 2.65 5.62 33.08
N GLY A 112 1.36 5.97 33.18
CA GLY A 112 0.30 5.61 32.24
C GLY A 112 -0.02 6.69 31.21
N ALA A 113 -0.79 6.31 30.19
CA ALA A 113 -1.23 7.18 29.10
C ALA A 113 -1.96 8.45 29.57
N ALA A 114 -2.62 8.41 30.73
CA ALA A 114 -3.30 9.56 31.36
C ALA A 114 -2.34 10.67 31.84
N GLU A 115 -1.02 10.47 31.74
CA GLU A 115 0.01 11.44 32.10
C GLU A 115 0.44 12.34 30.93
N ALA A 116 0.14 11.95 29.69
CA ALA A 116 0.50 12.74 28.51
C ALA A 116 -0.09 14.16 28.55
N SER A 117 -1.31 14.32 29.08
CA SER A 117 -1.98 15.62 29.24
C SER A 117 -1.34 16.53 30.29
N TRP A 118 -0.58 15.95 31.23
CA TRP A 118 0.09 16.68 32.31
C TRP A 118 1.56 16.99 32.02
N ARG A 119 2.19 16.28 31.08
CA ARG A 119 3.60 16.45 30.73
C ARG A 119 3.87 17.70 29.87
N ASN A 120 2.89 18.17 29.12
CA ASN A 120 3.06 19.26 28.16
C ASN A 120 1.91 20.28 28.21
N GLY A 121 2.20 21.52 27.80
CA GLY A 121 1.19 22.52 27.53
C GLY A 121 0.42 23.00 28.76
N ARG A 122 -0.91 23.15 28.62
CA ARG A 122 -1.80 23.71 29.65
C ARG A 122 -1.78 22.92 30.96
N GLY A 123 -1.78 21.58 30.89
CA GLY A 123 -1.72 20.71 32.07
C GLY A 123 -0.44 20.89 32.88
N ARG A 124 0.71 20.96 32.19
CA ARG A 124 2.01 21.21 32.85
C ARG A 124 2.07 22.61 33.48
N ALA A 125 1.58 23.63 32.76
CA ALA A 125 1.56 25.00 33.28
C ALA A 125 0.67 25.11 34.54
N ALA A 126 -0.49 24.47 34.54
CA ALA A 126 -1.37 24.42 35.71
C ALA A 126 -0.71 23.74 36.92
N LEU A 127 -0.02 22.61 36.70
CA LEU A 127 0.72 21.91 37.76
C LEU A 127 1.85 22.76 38.32
N LEU A 128 2.65 23.41 37.47
CA LEU A 128 3.72 24.29 37.92
C LEU A 128 3.18 25.51 38.67
N GLY A 129 2.08 26.11 38.21
CA GLY A 129 1.44 27.24 38.88
C GLY A 129 0.89 26.87 40.27
N ALA A 130 0.21 25.72 40.39
CA ALA A 130 -0.23 25.21 41.69
C ALA A 130 0.98 24.90 42.59
N HIS A 131 2.00 24.24 42.04
CA HIS A 131 3.18 23.84 42.78
C HIS A 131 3.97 25.05 43.29
N GLU A 132 4.22 26.08 42.48
CA GLU A 132 4.92 27.32 42.84
C GLU A 132 4.32 27.95 44.11
N VAL A 133 3.01 28.19 44.11
CA VAL A 133 2.32 28.81 45.25
C VAL A 133 2.33 27.90 46.48
N LEU A 134 2.10 26.60 46.27
CA LEU A 134 2.08 25.64 47.38
C LEU A 134 3.48 25.49 47.98
N THR A 135 4.55 25.40 47.19
CA THR A 135 5.90 25.23 47.75
C THR A 135 6.46 26.49 48.39
N ASP A 136 6.15 27.67 47.87
CA ASP A 136 6.61 28.93 48.45
C ASP A 136 6.08 29.13 49.87
N ALA A 137 4.85 28.69 50.13
CA ALA A 137 4.27 28.70 51.46
C ALA A 137 4.79 27.59 52.39
N LEU A 138 5.46 26.58 51.82
CA LEU A 138 5.98 25.41 52.53
C LEU A 138 7.50 25.46 52.73
N ALA A 139 8.16 26.55 52.33
CA ALA A 139 9.57 26.78 52.64
C ALA A 139 9.78 26.69 54.16
N PRO A 140 10.78 25.92 54.65
CA PRO A 140 11.07 25.83 56.06
C PRO A 140 11.39 27.22 56.58
N ALA A 141 10.58 27.70 57.53
CA ALA A 141 10.80 29.00 58.17
C ALA A 141 12.25 29.06 58.67
N ALA A 142 13.01 30.05 58.19
CA ALA A 142 14.32 30.38 58.73
C ALA A 142 14.21 30.45 60.26
N MET A 143 15.06 29.70 60.97
CA MET A 143 15.12 29.75 62.42
C MET A 143 15.39 31.20 62.85
N ASP A 144 14.41 31.80 63.53
CA ASP A 144 14.53 33.12 64.14
C ASP A 144 15.48 33.02 65.36
N PRO A 145 16.54 33.87 65.49
CA PRO A 145 17.60 33.75 66.51
C PRO A 145 17.21 34.30 67.89
N ARG A 146 15.98 34.04 68.36
CA ARG A 146 15.48 34.55 69.65
C ARG A 146 14.78 33.47 70.46
N ALA A 147 15.58 32.51 70.93
CA ALA A 147 15.28 31.74 72.13
C ALA A 147 16.46 31.92 73.09
N GLU A 148 16.34 32.98 73.88
CA GLU A 148 17.35 33.56 74.73
C GLU A 148 17.69 32.71 75.96
N ILE A 149 18.99 32.67 76.26
CA ILE A 149 19.58 33.20 77.51
C ILE A 149 18.86 32.76 78.80
N GLY A 150 19.11 31.51 79.19
CA GLY A 150 18.81 31.03 80.55
C GLY A 150 19.86 30.10 81.15
N GLN A 151 20.87 29.67 80.38
CA GLN A 151 21.81 28.62 80.79
C GLN A 151 23.28 29.07 80.91
N LEU A 152 23.57 30.35 80.69
CA LEU A 152 24.95 30.86 80.65
C LEU A 152 25.55 31.20 82.02
N THR A 153 24.76 31.32 83.08
CA THR A 153 25.25 31.75 84.41
C THR A 153 25.73 30.60 85.30
N ASN A 154 25.32 29.36 85.04
CA ASN A 154 25.87 28.18 85.73
C ASN A 154 27.09 27.57 85.02
N PHE A 155 27.38 28.00 83.79
CA PHE A 155 28.51 27.52 82.99
C PHE A 155 29.83 28.19 83.39
N VAL A 156 29.80 29.46 83.78
CA VAL A 156 31.01 30.26 84.00
C VAL A 156 31.79 29.87 85.27
N SER A 157 31.16 29.37 86.33
CA SER A 157 31.90 28.98 87.55
C SER A 157 32.49 27.55 87.50
N ASN A 158 32.02 26.69 86.60
CA ASN A 158 32.59 25.35 86.38
C ASN A 158 33.67 25.31 85.29
N ILE A 159 33.78 26.37 84.47
CA ILE A 159 34.79 26.47 83.40
C ILE A 159 36.20 26.61 83.98
N ASP A 160 36.44 27.38 85.04
CA ASP A 160 37.80 27.78 85.40
C ASP A 160 38.65 26.62 85.96
N THR A 161 38.01 25.70 86.71
CA THR A 161 38.67 24.48 87.23
C THR A 161 38.72 23.37 86.17
N SER A 162 37.77 23.34 85.24
CA SER A 162 37.74 22.36 84.15
C SER A 162 38.68 22.75 83.01
N PHE A 163 38.96 24.03 82.77
CA PHE A 163 39.76 24.49 81.62
C PHE A 163 41.21 24.00 81.67
N ARG A 164 41.77 23.81 82.87
CA ARG A 164 43.16 23.37 83.05
C ARG A 164 43.35 21.86 82.89
N SER A 165 42.38 21.04 83.30
CA SER A 165 42.38 19.60 83.02
C SER A 165 41.88 19.30 81.60
N PHE A 166 41.01 20.16 81.06
CA PHE A 166 40.54 20.14 79.68
C PHE A 166 41.64 20.50 78.70
N THR A 167 42.55 21.47 78.94
CA THR A 167 43.62 21.75 77.97
C THR A 167 44.61 20.60 77.80
N GLN A 168 44.99 19.89 78.87
CA GLN A 168 45.82 18.68 78.77
C GLN A 168 45.06 17.48 78.21
N GLY A 169 43.79 17.29 78.61
CA GLY A 169 42.92 16.27 78.05
C GLY A 169 42.57 16.50 76.58
N LEU A 170 42.44 17.76 76.16
CA LEU A 170 42.11 18.19 74.80
C LEU A 170 43.32 18.08 73.89
N GLU A 171 44.54 18.35 74.34
CA GLU A 171 45.74 18.12 73.53
C GLU A 171 45.93 16.61 73.23
N THR A 172 45.76 15.77 74.25
CA THR A 172 45.84 14.31 74.10
C THR A 172 44.65 13.76 73.30
N ALA A 173 43.43 14.25 73.57
CA ALA A 173 42.23 13.87 72.83
C ALA A 173 42.26 14.38 71.38
N LEU A 174 42.84 15.56 71.11
CA LEU A 174 43.04 16.09 69.75
C LEU A 174 44.09 15.29 69.00
N GLN A 175 45.17 14.83 69.64
CA GLN A 175 46.11 13.92 69.00
C GLN A 175 45.47 12.57 68.70
N THR A 176 44.73 11.99 69.64
CA THR A 176 44.02 10.73 69.37
C THR A 176 42.88 10.89 68.37
N LEU A 177 42.16 12.02 68.36
CA LEU A 177 41.15 12.34 67.35
C LEU A 177 41.77 12.65 66.00
N ALA A 178 42.95 13.25 65.96
CA ALA A 178 43.70 13.49 64.72
C ALA A 178 44.19 12.17 64.14
N ASP A 179 44.74 11.27 64.96
CA ASP A 179 45.15 9.93 64.54
C ASP A 179 43.97 9.04 64.17
N GLN A 180 42.86 9.13 64.92
CA GLN A 180 41.64 8.38 64.63
C GLN A 180 40.96 8.93 63.37
N ARG A 181 40.94 10.25 63.15
CA ARG A 181 40.50 10.83 61.86
C ARG A 181 41.43 10.45 60.73
N ALA A 182 42.74 10.45 60.93
CA ALA A 182 43.69 10.07 59.88
C ALA A 182 43.46 8.60 59.47
N LYS A 183 43.25 7.69 60.44
CA LYS A 183 42.89 6.30 60.17
C LYS A 183 41.52 6.13 59.54
N GLU A 184 40.52 6.88 59.98
CA GLU A 184 39.18 6.87 59.36
C GLU A 184 39.18 7.48 57.96
N GLN A 185 40.01 8.49 57.70
CA GLN A 185 40.19 9.07 56.38
C GLN A 185 40.87 8.07 55.45
N ASP A 186 41.96 7.44 55.87
CA ASP A 186 42.63 6.38 55.10
C ASP A 186 41.68 5.20 54.83
N HIS A 187 40.91 4.77 55.84
CA HIS A 187 39.93 3.69 55.66
C HIS A 187 38.82 4.07 54.68
N ASN A 188 38.25 5.27 54.82
CA ASN A 188 37.26 5.78 53.88
C ASN A 188 37.82 5.96 52.47
N GLU A 189 39.10 6.34 52.33
CA GLU A 189 39.75 6.52 51.04
C GLU A 189 40.00 5.18 50.35
N GLN A 190 40.46 4.16 51.09
CA GLN A 190 40.56 2.79 50.60
C GLN A 190 39.20 2.20 50.22
N GLU A 191 38.16 2.45 51.02
CA GLU A 191 36.81 1.97 50.74
C GLU A 191 36.19 2.67 49.52
N ARG A 192 36.43 3.98 49.37
CA ARG A 192 36.05 4.74 48.16
C ARG A 192 36.79 4.24 46.92
N GLU A 193 38.08 3.92 47.03
CA GLU A 193 38.83 3.33 45.91
C GLU A 193 38.28 1.95 45.52
N ARG A 194 37.98 1.11 46.52
CA ARG A 194 37.40 -0.21 46.28
C ARG A 194 36.03 -0.09 45.61
N LEU A 195 35.15 0.77 46.12
CA LEU A 195 33.84 1.04 45.54
C LEU A 195 33.92 1.66 44.14
N ARG A 196 34.95 2.48 43.85
CA ARG A 196 35.22 2.96 42.49
C ARG A 196 35.61 1.83 41.56
N LYS A 197 36.52 0.95 41.97
CA LYS A 197 36.95 -0.21 41.17
C LYS A 197 35.81 -1.20 40.92
N GLU A 198 34.98 -1.48 41.93
CA GLU A 198 33.79 -2.32 41.80
C GLU A 198 32.75 -1.68 40.84
N ASN A 199 32.42 -0.39 41.01
CA ASN A 199 31.50 0.33 40.12
C ASN A 199 32.01 0.43 38.68
N GLU A 200 33.32 0.66 38.48
CA GLU A 200 33.92 0.69 37.14
C GLU A 200 33.85 -0.70 36.47
N GLY A 201 34.03 -1.77 37.25
CA GLY A 201 33.86 -3.14 36.77
C GLY A 201 32.41 -3.43 36.35
N GLU A 202 31.43 -3.06 37.18
CA GLU A 202 30.01 -3.23 36.86
C GLU A 202 29.58 -2.39 35.66
N ARG A 203 30.00 -1.11 35.58
CA ARG A 203 29.74 -0.26 34.41
C ARG A 203 30.32 -0.84 33.14
N LYS A 204 31.54 -1.38 33.17
CA LYS A 204 32.14 -2.03 32.00
C LYS A 204 31.33 -3.26 31.56
N ARG A 205 30.93 -4.12 32.50
CA ARG A 205 30.09 -5.29 32.20
C ARG A 205 28.75 -4.91 31.59
N LEU A 206 28.07 -3.90 32.15
CA LEU A 206 26.80 -3.40 31.62
C LEU A 206 26.95 -2.77 30.23
N LEU A 207 28.03 -2.03 29.99
CA LEU A 207 28.31 -1.48 28.67
C LEU A 207 28.62 -2.57 27.65
N GLU A 208 29.32 -3.62 28.06
CA GLU A 208 29.67 -4.75 27.20
C GLU A 208 28.44 -5.60 26.87
N SER A 209 27.55 -5.86 27.85
CA SER A 209 26.28 -6.54 27.59
C SER A 209 25.33 -5.71 26.73
N ALA A 210 25.23 -4.40 26.99
CA ALA A 210 24.40 -3.50 26.18
C ALA A 210 24.92 -3.38 24.74
N LYS A 211 26.25 -3.34 24.55
CA LYS A 211 26.85 -3.39 23.21
C LYS A 211 26.52 -4.70 22.51
N GLY A 212 26.69 -5.84 23.18
CA GLY A 212 26.33 -7.15 22.62
C GLY A 212 24.86 -7.26 22.21
N GLU A 213 23.93 -6.71 23.02
CA GLU A 213 22.51 -6.68 22.66
C GLU A 213 22.20 -5.78 21.47
N ILE A 214 22.89 -4.64 21.36
CA ILE A 214 22.73 -3.73 20.21
C ILE A 214 23.28 -4.41 18.96
N GLU A 215 24.45 -5.02 19.04
CA GLU A 215 25.12 -5.69 17.92
C GLU A 215 24.28 -6.88 17.41
N ALA A 216 23.74 -7.69 18.31
CA ALA A 216 22.81 -8.77 17.97
C ALA A 216 21.51 -8.25 17.32
N LYS A 217 20.97 -7.13 17.80
CA LYS A 217 19.77 -6.51 17.20
C LYS A 217 20.07 -5.92 15.83
N THR A 218 21.23 -5.30 15.63
CA THR A 218 21.63 -4.78 14.32
C THR A 218 21.85 -5.91 13.34
N GLU A 219 22.46 -7.02 13.75
CA GLU A 219 22.65 -8.19 12.90
C GLU A 219 21.30 -8.83 12.49
N MET A 220 20.36 -8.93 13.44
CA MET A 220 18.99 -9.38 13.12
C MET A 220 18.23 -8.43 12.18
N LEU A 221 18.46 -7.12 12.29
CA LEU A 221 17.86 -6.14 11.39
C LEU A 221 18.46 -6.24 10.00
N ASP A 222 19.77 -6.36 9.88
CA ASP A 222 20.47 -6.56 8.61
C ASP A 222 20.03 -7.86 7.92
N GLU A 223 19.84 -8.96 8.66
CA GLU A 223 19.29 -10.20 8.11
C GLU A 223 17.85 -10.00 7.59
N ARG A 224 17.00 -9.30 8.35
CA ARG A 224 15.63 -9.01 7.91
C ARG A 224 15.57 -8.07 6.72
N GLU A 225 16.44 -7.07 6.64
CA GLU A 225 16.52 -6.17 5.49
C GLU A 225 16.93 -6.94 4.24
N LYS A 226 17.90 -7.86 4.34
CA LYS A 226 18.26 -8.77 3.23
C LYS A 226 17.09 -9.66 2.82
N GLU A 227 16.41 -10.29 3.77
CA GLU A 227 15.24 -11.14 3.49
C GLU A 227 14.11 -10.35 2.81
N LEU A 228 13.87 -9.12 3.24
CA LEU A 228 12.86 -8.24 2.64
C LEU A 228 13.27 -7.80 1.23
N ALA A 229 14.54 -7.45 1.01
CA ALA A 229 15.04 -7.09 -0.32
C ALA A 229 14.92 -8.26 -1.31
N ASP A 230 15.25 -9.48 -0.87
CA ASP A 230 15.10 -10.69 -1.68
C ASP A 230 13.63 -10.96 -2.04
N ARG A 231 12.71 -10.78 -1.08
CA ARG A 231 11.26 -10.90 -1.31
C ARG A 231 10.71 -9.84 -2.25
N GLU A 232 11.15 -8.59 -2.12
CA GLU A 232 10.75 -7.51 -3.03
C GLU A 232 11.21 -7.79 -4.46
N ALA A 233 12.44 -8.29 -4.63
CA ALA A 233 12.95 -8.70 -5.94
C ALA A 233 12.10 -9.85 -6.54
N GLU A 234 11.73 -10.85 -5.74
CA GLU A 234 10.86 -11.95 -6.17
C GLU A 234 9.45 -11.47 -6.55
N LEU A 235 8.86 -10.57 -5.75
CA LEU A 235 7.54 -9.99 -6.01
C LEU A 235 7.53 -9.13 -7.27
N LEU A 236 8.58 -8.36 -7.52
CA LEU A 236 8.73 -7.60 -8.76
C LEU A 236 8.74 -8.54 -9.97
N ILE A 237 9.52 -9.62 -9.93
CA ILE A 237 9.54 -10.62 -11.02
C ILE A 237 8.16 -11.23 -11.24
N LYS A 238 7.44 -11.60 -10.17
CA LYS A 238 6.07 -12.14 -10.26
C LYS A 238 5.09 -11.13 -10.87
N SER A 239 5.13 -9.88 -10.43
CA SER A 239 4.24 -8.83 -10.97
C SER A 239 4.42 -8.58 -12.47
N TYR A 240 5.66 -8.62 -12.97
CA TYR A 240 5.93 -8.50 -14.41
C TYR A 240 5.42 -9.71 -15.20
N LYS A 241 5.55 -10.93 -14.65
CA LYS A 241 5.00 -12.14 -15.27
C LYS A 241 3.47 -12.07 -15.35
N ASP A 242 2.81 -11.63 -14.29
CA ASP A 242 1.35 -11.54 -14.22
C ASP A 242 0.79 -10.45 -15.13
N ALA A 243 1.39 -9.25 -15.12
CA ALA A 243 0.98 -8.16 -16.01
C ALA A 243 1.07 -8.56 -17.50
N ARG A 244 2.13 -9.29 -17.87
CA ARG A 244 2.29 -9.81 -19.22
C ARG A 244 1.22 -10.84 -19.59
N ARG A 245 0.93 -11.78 -18.67
CA ARG A 245 -0.12 -12.79 -18.88
C ARG A 245 -1.50 -12.15 -19.03
N GLN A 246 -1.77 -11.09 -18.28
CA GLN A 246 -3.02 -10.34 -18.40
C GLN A 246 -3.16 -9.67 -19.78
N ILE A 247 -2.13 -8.94 -20.23
CA ILE A 247 -2.11 -8.33 -21.58
C ILE A 247 -2.29 -9.40 -22.66
N PHE A 248 -1.62 -10.55 -22.52
CA PHE A 248 -1.74 -11.65 -23.47
C PHE A 248 -3.16 -12.22 -23.52
N ASN A 249 -3.77 -12.45 -22.36
CA ASN A 249 -5.15 -12.95 -22.27
C ASN A 249 -6.15 -11.94 -22.84
N ASP A 250 -5.94 -10.65 -22.62
CA ASP A 250 -6.78 -9.59 -23.18
C ASP A 250 -6.68 -9.55 -24.71
N LEU A 251 -5.47 -9.69 -25.27
CA LEU A 251 -5.26 -9.80 -26.72
C LEU A 251 -5.91 -11.08 -27.30
N LEU A 252 -5.75 -12.22 -26.60
CA LEU A 252 -6.36 -13.49 -27.01
C LEU A 252 -7.89 -13.40 -26.99
N ARG A 253 -8.43 -12.70 -26.00
CA ARG A 253 -9.87 -12.43 -25.87
C ARG A 253 -10.35 -11.52 -26.99
N ASP A 254 -9.66 -10.42 -27.30
CA ASP A 254 -10.01 -9.54 -28.42
C ASP A 254 -9.97 -10.30 -29.76
N LEU A 255 -8.95 -11.14 -29.99
CA LEU A 255 -8.89 -12.00 -31.16
C LEU A 255 -10.06 -12.98 -31.22
N THR A 256 -10.40 -13.62 -30.10
CA THR A 256 -11.54 -14.55 -30.03
C THR A 256 -12.86 -13.81 -30.28
N ASP A 257 -13.02 -12.62 -29.74
CA ASP A 257 -14.22 -11.81 -29.96
C ASP A 257 -14.30 -11.33 -31.42
N ARG A 258 -13.17 -11.02 -32.06
CA ARG A 258 -13.09 -10.73 -33.50
C ARG A 258 -13.37 -11.94 -34.39
N THR A 259 -13.02 -13.16 -33.98
CA THR A 259 -13.42 -14.38 -34.73
C THR A 259 -14.93 -14.62 -34.68
N LYS A 260 -15.59 -14.23 -33.59
CA LYS A 260 -17.05 -14.36 -33.43
C LYS A 260 -17.80 -13.24 -34.14
N ALA A 261 -17.20 -12.06 -34.22
CA ALA A 261 -17.75 -10.96 -35.01
C ALA A 261 -17.66 -11.32 -36.51
N PRO A 262 -18.73 -11.11 -37.29
CA PRO A 262 -18.66 -11.34 -38.73
C PRO A 262 -17.54 -10.46 -39.33
N SER A 263 -16.60 -11.08 -40.05
CA SER A 263 -15.43 -10.39 -40.64
C SER A 263 -15.83 -9.28 -41.61
N ALA A 264 -17.02 -9.38 -42.19
CA ALA A 264 -17.60 -8.39 -43.08
C ALA A 264 -18.51 -7.40 -42.34
N SER A 265 -18.36 -6.11 -42.66
CA SER A 265 -19.31 -5.09 -42.22
C SER A 265 -20.73 -5.47 -42.66
N ARG A 266 -21.75 -5.07 -41.88
CA ARG A 266 -23.16 -5.35 -42.21
C ARG A 266 -23.52 -4.92 -43.64
N SER A 267 -22.89 -3.85 -44.14
CA SER A 267 -23.06 -3.36 -45.51
C SER A 267 -22.54 -4.34 -46.57
N ILE A 268 -21.37 -4.95 -46.34
CA ILE A 268 -20.78 -5.94 -47.26
C ILE A 268 -21.63 -7.21 -47.28
N ILE A 269 -22.11 -7.67 -46.12
CA ILE A 269 -23.01 -8.83 -46.05
C ILE A 269 -24.30 -8.56 -46.83
N ALA A 270 -24.89 -7.37 -46.64
CA ALA A 270 -26.08 -6.97 -47.39
C ALA A 270 -25.83 -6.92 -48.91
N MET A 271 -24.68 -6.38 -49.34
CA MET A 271 -24.29 -6.36 -50.75
C MET A 271 -24.11 -7.77 -51.33
N ARG A 272 -23.47 -8.69 -50.59
CA ARG A 272 -23.29 -10.10 -51.00
C ARG A 272 -24.63 -10.78 -51.26
N TRP A 273 -25.59 -10.59 -50.35
CA TRP A 273 -26.95 -11.12 -50.50
C TRP A 273 -27.73 -10.43 -51.62
N MET A 274 -27.57 -9.12 -51.79
CA MET A 274 -28.20 -8.38 -52.88
C MET A 274 -27.78 -8.95 -54.24
N ILE A 275 -26.47 -9.13 -54.47
CA ILE A 275 -25.94 -9.70 -55.72
C ILE A 275 -26.49 -11.12 -55.94
N PHE A 276 -26.51 -11.95 -54.90
CA PHE A 276 -27.09 -13.30 -54.98
C PHE A 276 -28.57 -13.27 -55.38
N PHE A 277 -29.39 -12.42 -54.74
CA PHE A 277 -30.81 -12.28 -55.08
C PHE A 277 -31.00 -11.69 -56.47
N THR A 278 -30.18 -10.75 -56.90
CA THR A 278 -30.22 -10.21 -58.27
C THR A 278 -29.96 -11.31 -59.31
N LEU A 279 -29.00 -12.20 -59.08
CA LEU A 279 -28.72 -13.34 -59.96
C LEU A 279 -29.88 -14.35 -59.96
N ILE A 280 -30.48 -14.65 -58.80
CA ILE A 280 -31.63 -15.55 -58.72
C ILE A 280 -32.86 -14.94 -59.41
N ILE A 281 -33.17 -13.68 -59.15
CA ILE A 281 -34.30 -12.97 -59.75
C ILE A 281 -34.10 -12.88 -61.27
N GLY A 282 -32.89 -12.53 -61.73
CA GLY A 282 -32.56 -12.51 -63.15
C GLY A 282 -32.76 -13.87 -63.83
N GLY A 283 -32.34 -14.95 -63.16
CA GLY A 283 -32.54 -16.33 -63.63
C GLY A 283 -34.02 -16.72 -63.68
N LEU A 284 -34.80 -16.38 -62.65
CA LEU A 284 -36.25 -16.61 -62.60
C LEU A 284 -36.99 -15.84 -63.68
N VAL A 285 -36.67 -14.57 -63.87
CA VAL A 285 -37.26 -13.72 -64.91
C VAL A 285 -36.96 -14.32 -66.29
N ALA A 286 -35.70 -14.68 -66.57
CA ALA A 286 -35.33 -15.34 -67.82
C ALA A 286 -36.09 -16.66 -68.04
N ALA A 287 -36.28 -17.46 -66.99
CA ALA A 287 -37.05 -18.70 -67.05
C ALA A 287 -38.54 -18.48 -67.33
N VAL A 288 -39.16 -17.48 -66.69
CA VAL A 288 -40.57 -17.11 -66.93
C VAL A 288 -40.74 -16.60 -68.36
N PHE A 289 -39.84 -15.74 -68.85
CA PHE A 289 -39.86 -15.29 -70.25
C PHE A 289 -39.64 -16.44 -71.23
N ALA A 290 -38.77 -17.41 -70.92
CA ALA A 290 -38.61 -18.61 -71.73
C ALA A 290 -39.92 -19.42 -71.79
N PHE A 291 -40.61 -19.58 -70.66
CA PHE A 291 -41.88 -20.29 -70.60
C PHE A 291 -43.00 -19.57 -71.36
N GLN A 292 -43.12 -18.25 -71.20
CA GLN A 292 -44.13 -17.45 -71.92
C GLN A 292 -43.88 -17.40 -73.42
N THR A 293 -42.62 -17.49 -73.87
CA THR A 293 -42.28 -17.52 -75.30
C THR A 293 -42.50 -18.89 -75.96
N MET A 294 -42.75 -19.94 -75.17
CA MET A 294 -43.08 -21.28 -75.67
C MET A 294 -44.57 -21.48 -76.02
N THR A 295 -45.45 -20.49 -75.81
CA THR A 295 -46.87 -20.65 -76.16
C THR A 295 -47.07 -20.57 -77.69
N PRO A 296 -47.64 -21.61 -78.32
CA PRO A 296 -47.75 -21.72 -79.77
C PRO A 296 -48.76 -20.73 -80.41
N ASP A 297 -49.58 -20.06 -79.60
CA ASP A 297 -50.59 -19.10 -80.05
C ASP A 297 -50.00 -17.80 -80.64
N ALA A 298 -48.66 -17.63 -80.59
CA ALA A 298 -47.96 -16.42 -81.03
C ALA A 298 -47.57 -16.40 -82.52
N LEU A 299 -47.85 -17.46 -83.29
CA LEU A 299 -47.48 -17.54 -84.71
C LEU A 299 -48.68 -17.19 -85.62
N PRO A 300 -48.62 -16.11 -86.42
CA PRO A 300 -49.68 -15.78 -87.37
C PRO A 300 -49.77 -16.80 -88.50
N GLU A 301 -50.98 -17.05 -89.01
CA GLU A 301 -51.21 -17.88 -90.21
C GLU A 301 -50.43 -17.27 -91.39
N GLY A 302 -49.37 -17.95 -91.85
CA GLY A 302 -48.44 -17.45 -92.87
C GLY A 302 -47.06 -17.00 -92.35
N ALA A 303 -46.69 -17.37 -91.12
CA ALA A 303 -45.39 -17.02 -90.54
C ALA A 303 -44.20 -17.40 -91.45
N THR A 304 -43.28 -16.45 -91.62
CA THR A 304 -42.05 -16.65 -92.40
C THR A 304 -41.08 -17.58 -91.66
N SER A 305 -40.21 -18.29 -92.40
CA SER A 305 -39.19 -19.18 -91.79
C SER A 305 -38.32 -18.48 -90.74
N PHE A 306 -38.07 -17.17 -90.92
CA PHE A 306 -37.35 -16.36 -89.95
C PHE A 306 -38.11 -16.21 -88.62
N GLN A 307 -39.43 -15.98 -88.65
CA GLN A 307 -40.25 -15.87 -87.44
C GLN A 307 -40.27 -17.20 -86.65
N ILE A 308 -40.37 -18.34 -87.34
CA ILE A 308 -40.31 -19.67 -86.72
C ILE A 308 -38.97 -19.86 -85.99
N TRP A 309 -37.85 -19.54 -86.64
CA TRP A 309 -36.52 -19.63 -86.02
C TRP A 309 -36.39 -18.70 -84.81
N THR A 310 -36.94 -17.49 -84.85
CA THR A 310 -36.88 -16.59 -83.68
C THR A 310 -37.69 -17.10 -82.48
N VAL A 311 -38.81 -17.78 -82.70
CA VAL A 311 -39.63 -18.38 -81.64
C VAL A 311 -38.92 -19.57 -80.99
N ILE A 312 -38.11 -20.31 -81.74
CA ILE A 312 -37.33 -21.44 -81.21
C ILE A 312 -36.04 -20.96 -80.53
N LEU A 313 -35.31 -20.01 -81.13
CA LEU A 313 -33.99 -19.62 -80.64
C LEU A 313 -34.07 -18.78 -79.35
N LYS A 314 -35.11 -17.95 -79.20
CA LYS A 314 -35.33 -17.11 -78.01
C LYS A 314 -35.45 -17.91 -76.70
N PRO A 315 -36.34 -18.92 -76.56
CA PRO A 315 -36.45 -19.70 -75.34
C PRO A 315 -35.19 -20.51 -75.06
N VAL A 316 -34.50 -21.02 -76.10
CA VAL A 316 -33.21 -21.71 -75.93
C VAL A 316 -32.16 -20.77 -75.33
N GLY A 317 -32.02 -19.56 -75.90
CA GLY A 317 -31.11 -18.54 -75.36
C GLY A 317 -31.47 -18.12 -73.92
N LEU A 318 -32.76 -17.93 -73.64
CA LEU A 318 -33.25 -17.58 -72.30
C LEU A 318 -33.06 -18.72 -71.28
N SER A 319 -33.20 -19.98 -71.68
CA SER A 319 -32.90 -21.14 -70.82
C SER A 319 -31.42 -21.24 -70.47
N ILE A 320 -30.53 -21.02 -71.45
CA ILE A 320 -29.08 -20.96 -71.20
C ILE A 320 -28.75 -19.80 -70.26
N LEU A 321 -29.36 -18.63 -70.47
CA LEU A 321 -29.18 -17.47 -69.60
C LEU A 321 -29.67 -17.75 -68.18
N ALA A 322 -30.84 -18.40 -68.02
CA ALA A 322 -31.38 -18.77 -66.73
C ALA A 322 -30.44 -19.74 -65.99
N LEU A 323 -30.02 -20.82 -66.66
CA LEU A 323 -29.06 -21.80 -66.10
C LEU A 323 -27.73 -21.15 -65.74
N GLY A 324 -27.20 -20.29 -66.61
CA GLY A 324 -25.97 -19.52 -66.35
C GLY A 324 -26.10 -18.61 -65.14
N SER A 325 -27.25 -17.95 -64.96
CA SER A 325 -27.51 -17.09 -63.80
C SER A 325 -27.57 -17.89 -62.49
N PHE A 326 -28.20 -19.06 -62.48
CA PHE A 326 -28.21 -19.94 -61.30
C PHE A 326 -26.82 -20.50 -60.98
N ALA A 327 -26.08 -20.93 -62.00
CA ALA A 327 -24.70 -21.41 -61.83
C ALA A 327 -23.79 -20.29 -61.27
N ALA A 328 -23.93 -19.07 -61.76
CA ALA A 328 -23.22 -17.90 -61.25
C ALA A 328 -23.59 -17.61 -59.79
N ALA A 329 -24.87 -17.70 -59.41
CA ALA A 329 -25.32 -17.51 -58.03
C ALA A 329 -24.71 -18.53 -57.06
N VAL A 330 -24.66 -19.80 -57.45
CA VAL A 330 -24.03 -20.88 -56.65
C VAL A 330 -22.52 -20.66 -56.54
N GLN A 331 -21.85 -20.34 -57.65
CA GLN A 331 -20.42 -20.08 -57.66
C GLN A 331 -20.05 -18.86 -56.81
N TRP A 332 -20.88 -17.81 -56.85
CA TRP A 332 -20.76 -16.63 -55.99
C TRP A 332 -20.83 -17.00 -54.52
N LEU A 333 -21.87 -17.74 -54.12
CA LEU A 333 -22.03 -18.17 -52.72
C LEU A 333 -20.86 -19.05 -52.25
N ARG A 334 -20.42 -19.99 -53.10
CA ARG A 334 -19.28 -20.85 -52.82
C ARG A 334 -18.00 -20.04 -52.63
N HIS A 335 -17.74 -19.07 -53.50
CA HIS A 335 -16.56 -18.21 -53.42
C HIS A 335 -16.48 -17.50 -52.07
N PHE A 336 -17.56 -16.82 -51.66
CA PHE A 336 -17.59 -16.12 -50.37
C PHE A 336 -17.47 -17.04 -49.18
N TYR A 337 -18.18 -18.18 -49.20
CA TYR A 337 -18.06 -19.16 -48.12
C TYR A 337 -16.62 -19.67 -47.96
N THR A 338 -15.94 -19.99 -49.08
CA THR A 338 -14.55 -20.43 -49.03
C THR A 338 -13.59 -19.33 -48.57
N GLN A 339 -13.87 -18.07 -48.92
CA GLN A 339 -13.07 -16.94 -48.47
C GLN A 339 -13.24 -16.73 -46.96
N ASP A 340 -14.47 -16.64 -46.47
CA ASP A 340 -14.76 -16.42 -45.05
C ASP A 340 -14.20 -17.57 -44.19
N LEU A 341 -14.26 -18.82 -44.68
CA LEU A 341 -13.67 -19.98 -44.00
C LEU A 341 -12.14 -19.88 -43.92
N ARG A 342 -11.48 -19.41 -45.00
CA ARG A 342 -10.02 -19.21 -45.00
C ARG A 342 -9.61 -18.13 -44.02
N GLU A 343 -10.30 -17.00 -44.00
CA GLU A 343 -10.07 -15.91 -43.04
C GLU A 343 -10.23 -16.41 -41.60
N ALA A 344 -11.28 -17.18 -41.31
CA ALA A 344 -11.50 -17.76 -39.98
C ALA A 344 -10.37 -18.72 -39.56
N ILE A 345 -9.92 -19.59 -40.47
CA ILE A 345 -8.80 -20.51 -40.22
C ILE A 345 -7.50 -19.74 -39.99
N GLU A 346 -7.27 -18.67 -40.74
CA GLU A 346 -6.06 -17.84 -40.61
C GLU A 346 -6.01 -17.13 -39.25
N ILE A 347 -7.15 -16.55 -38.81
CA ILE A 347 -7.22 -15.93 -37.47
C ILE A 347 -7.03 -16.98 -36.38
N GLN A 348 -7.60 -18.18 -36.52
CA GLN A 348 -7.40 -19.27 -35.57
C GLN A 348 -5.93 -19.70 -35.49
N ARG A 349 -5.26 -19.89 -36.64
CA ARG A 349 -3.83 -20.20 -36.70
C ARG A 349 -2.99 -19.11 -36.05
N PHE A 350 -3.29 -17.85 -36.35
CA PHE A 350 -2.64 -16.70 -35.73
C PHE A 350 -2.78 -16.71 -34.20
N GLY A 351 -3.98 -17.02 -33.69
CA GLY A 351 -4.20 -17.18 -32.25
C GLY A 351 -3.34 -18.29 -31.65
N HIS A 352 -3.25 -19.45 -32.29
CA HIS A 352 -2.39 -20.56 -31.85
C HIS A 352 -0.91 -20.19 -31.87
N ASP A 353 -0.44 -19.52 -32.92
CA ASP A 353 0.94 -19.04 -33.00
C ASP A 353 1.23 -17.99 -31.92
N MET A 354 0.27 -17.11 -31.60
CA MET A 354 0.43 -16.15 -30.50
C MET A 354 0.59 -16.86 -29.14
N THR A 355 -0.18 -17.94 -28.89
CA THR A 355 -0.02 -18.77 -27.68
C THR A 355 1.34 -19.45 -27.65
N ARG A 356 1.80 -20.03 -28.76
CA ARG A 356 3.14 -20.60 -28.88
C ARG A 356 4.22 -19.55 -28.62
N ALA A 357 4.11 -18.35 -29.19
CA ALA A 357 5.04 -17.24 -28.98
C ALA A 357 5.13 -16.86 -27.49
N SER A 358 3.99 -16.81 -26.81
CA SER A 358 3.92 -16.50 -25.39
C SER A 358 4.69 -17.52 -24.57
N TRP A 359 4.50 -18.82 -24.84
CA TRP A 359 5.20 -19.90 -24.16
C TRP A 359 6.70 -19.89 -24.45
N ILE A 360 7.10 -19.66 -25.71
CA ILE A 360 8.52 -19.55 -26.11
C ILE A 360 9.19 -18.42 -25.34
N MET A 361 8.54 -17.25 -25.27
CA MET A 361 9.09 -16.12 -24.57
C MET A 361 9.13 -16.29 -23.06
N GLU A 362 8.18 -17.03 -22.48
CA GLU A 362 8.21 -17.41 -21.07
C GLU A 362 9.39 -18.34 -20.79
N ALA A 363 9.55 -19.40 -21.59
CA ALA A 363 10.69 -20.31 -21.51
C ALA A 363 12.04 -19.59 -21.74
N TYR A 364 12.09 -18.65 -22.69
CA TYR A 364 13.28 -17.82 -22.92
C TYR A 364 13.63 -16.97 -21.70
N LEU A 365 12.64 -16.33 -21.07
CA LEU A 365 12.84 -15.52 -19.87
C LEU A 365 13.22 -16.38 -18.65
N GLU A 366 12.66 -17.57 -18.53
CA GLU A 366 13.01 -18.53 -17.49
C GLU A 366 14.48 -18.98 -17.63
N MET A 367 14.89 -19.37 -18.85
CA MET A 367 16.29 -19.75 -19.13
C MET A 367 17.29 -18.62 -18.87
N THR A 368 16.94 -17.38 -19.24
CA THR A 368 17.84 -16.23 -19.10
C THR A 368 17.88 -15.66 -17.67
N LYS A 369 16.73 -15.58 -16.98
CA LYS A 369 16.66 -14.98 -15.63
C LYS A 369 16.85 -15.98 -14.49
N GLU A 370 16.32 -17.20 -14.60
CA GLU A 370 16.35 -18.18 -13.51
C GLU A 370 17.53 -19.14 -13.62
N HIS A 371 17.97 -19.45 -14.85
CA HIS A 371 19.09 -20.36 -15.09
C HIS A 371 20.36 -19.66 -15.55
N GLY A 372 20.33 -18.33 -15.71
CA GLY A 372 21.50 -17.52 -16.06
C GLY A 372 22.14 -17.88 -17.40
N VAL A 373 21.38 -18.52 -18.31
CA VAL A 373 21.87 -18.86 -19.64
C VAL A 373 21.94 -17.57 -20.47
N GLU A 374 23.15 -17.00 -20.62
CA GLU A 374 23.36 -15.74 -21.35
C GLU A 374 22.95 -15.82 -22.83
N ASN A 375 23.07 -17.00 -23.46
CA ASN A 375 22.71 -17.21 -24.86
C ASN A 375 21.89 -18.49 -25.03
N VAL A 376 20.60 -18.33 -25.33
CA VAL A 376 19.74 -19.46 -25.71
C VAL A 376 20.22 -20.01 -27.07
N PRO A 377 20.43 -21.33 -27.22
CA PRO A 377 20.91 -21.91 -28.47
C PRO A 377 20.03 -21.52 -29.65
N GLU A 378 20.66 -20.99 -30.71
CA GLU A 378 19.95 -20.50 -31.91
C GLU A 378 19.17 -21.62 -32.60
N SER A 379 19.69 -22.86 -32.57
CA SER A 379 19.00 -24.04 -33.10
C SER A 379 17.69 -24.35 -32.35
N TRP A 380 17.62 -24.09 -31.05
CA TRP A 380 16.37 -24.24 -30.29
C TRP A 380 15.38 -23.16 -30.69
N MET A 381 15.80 -21.89 -30.71
CA MET A 381 14.93 -20.79 -31.15
C MET A 381 14.39 -21.02 -32.56
N GLN A 382 15.24 -21.44 -33.49
CA GLN A 382 14.85 -21.75 -34.86
C GLN A 382 13.80 -22.87 -34.91
N ASN A 383 14.03 -23.97 -34.21
CA ASN A 383 13.10 -25.11 -34.20
C ASN A 383 11.74 -24.77 -33.57
N VAL A 384 11.71 -23.96 -32.50
CA VAL A 384 10.45 -23.67 -31.80
C VAL A 384 9.66 -22.55 -32.50
N THR A 385 10.34 -21.63 -33.17
CA THR A 385 9.73 -20.57 -34.00
C THR A 385 9.40 -21.02 -35.43
N GLU A 386 9.86 -22.19 -35.86
CA GLU A 386 9.55 -22.75 -37.16
C GLU A 386 8.02 -22.91 -37.36
N GLY A 387 7.53 -22.50 -38.53
CA GLY A 387 6.12 -22.56 -38.88
C GLY A 387 5.26 -21.44 -38.28
N MET A 388 5.77 -20.64 -37.35
CA MET A 388 4.97 -19.57 -36.73
C MET A 388 4.78 -18.39 -37.69
N PHE A 389 3.55 -17.90 -37.76
CA PHE A 389 3.16 -16.75 -38.58
C PHE A 389 3.46 -16.94 -40.08
N GLN A 390 3.67 -18.19 -40.51
CA GLN A 390 3.74 -18.54 -41.92
C GLN A 390 2.31 -18.55 -42.47
N GLY A 391 1.79 -17.37 -42.80
CA GLY A 391 0.60 -17.26 -43.63
C GLY A 391 0.81 -18.01 -44.95
N ASP A 392 -0.28 -18.37 -45.64
CA ASP A 392 -0.32 -19.16 -46.89
C ASP A 392 0.48 -18.57 -48.09
N ARG A 393 1.42 -17.62 -47.87
CA ARG A 393 2.36 -17.07 -48.86
C ARG A 393 3.12 -18.17 -49.63
N ALA A 394 3.36 -19.33 -49.03
CA ALA A 394 4.00 -20.46 -49.71
C ALA A 394 3.08 -21.17 -50.73
N ARG A 395 1.74 -21.03 -50.63
CA ARG A 395 0.79 -21.67 -51.55
C ARG A 395 0.44 -20.82 -52.77
N HIS A 396 0.52 -19.49 -52.68
CA HIS A 396 0.21 -18.64 -53.83
C HIS A 396 1.16 -18.86 -55.03
N GLY A 397 2.44 -19.17 -54.79
CA GLY A 397 3.37 -19.52 -55.88
C GLY A 397 3.07 -20.85 -56.59
N VAL A 398 2.46 -21.82 -55.89
CA VAL A 398 2.16 -23.16 -56.44
C VAL A 398 0.82 -23.16 -57.18
N ASP A 399 -0.18 -22.41 -56.68
CA ASP A 399 -1.47 -22.25 -57.36
C ASP A 399 -1.35 -21.38 -58.63
N GLU A 400 -0.48 -20.38 -58.65
CA GLU A 400 -0.24 -19.55 -59.85
C GLU A 400 0.57 -20.30 -60.91
N ALA A 401 1.58 -21.09 -60.51
CA ALA A 401 2.32 -21.95 -61.43
C ALA A 401 1.44 -23.09 -61.99
N SER A 402 0.55 -23.69 -61.18
CA SER A 402 -0.36 -24.73 -61.63
C SER A 402 -1.56 -24.18 -62.41
N GLN A 403 -2.05 -22.97 -62.11
CA GLN A 403 -3.02 -22.26 -62.96
C GLN A 403 -2.39 -21.78 -64.27
N ALA A 404 -1.14 -21.32 -64.25
CA ALA A 404 -0.39 -21.01 -65.46
C ALA A 404 -0.17 -22.27 -66.30
N LEU A 405 0.21 -23.39 -65.69
CA LEU A 405 0.34 -24.69 -66.37
C LEU A 405 -1.00 -25.19 -66.91
N ALA A 406 -2.10 -25.06 -66.14
CA ALA A 406 -3.45 -25.45 -66.56
C ALA A 406 -3.99 -24.55 -67.67
N ALA A 407 -3.68 -23.25 -67.64
CA ALA A 407 -3.98 -22.31 -68.72
C ALA A 407 -3.15 -22.61 -69.97
N LEU A 408 -1.89 -23.02 -69.80
CA LEU A 408 -0.99 -23.38 -70.89
C LEU A 408 -1.41 -24.72 -71.53
N LEU A 409 -1.79 -25.72 -70.73
CA LEU A 409 -2.35 -27.00 -71.20
C LEU A 409 -3.74 -26.83 -71.82
N GLY A 410 -4.59 -26.00 -71.24
CA GLY A 410 -5.91 -25.63 -71.78
C GLY A 410 -5.85 -24.81 -73.07
N MET A 411 -4.74 -24.10 -73.33
CA MET A 411 -4.54 -23.31 -74.54
C MET A 411 -3.68 -23.99 -75.63
N SER A 412 -2.96 -25.09 -75.35
CA SER A 412 -1.93 -25.60 -76.29
C SER A 412 -2.03 -27.06 -76.73
N ALA A 413 -2.91 -27.91 -76.17
CA ALA A 413 -2.83 -29.35 -76.47
C ALA A 413 -4.17 -29.95 -76.92
N SER A 414 -4.37 -30.01 -78.25
CA SER A 414 -5.18 -31.08 -78.84
C SER A 414 -4.26 -32.29 -78.96
N VAL A 415 -4.33 -33.19 -77.98
CA VAL A 415 -3.62 -34.48 -78.02
C VAL A 415 -4.50 -35.46 -78.79
N LYS A 416 -4.01 -35.96 -79.93
CA LYS A 416 -4.67 -37.02 -80.69
C LYS A 416 -3.87 -38.31 -80.48
N ALA A 417 -4.46 -39.28 -79.79
CA ALA A 417 -3.85 -40.58 -79.60
C ALA A 417 -4.09 -41.45 -80.85
N GLY A 418 -3.01 -41.78 -81.57
CA GLY A 418 -3.01 -42.70 -82.70
C GLY A 418 -2.24 -43.98 -82.38
N PRO A 419 -2.37 -45.04 -83.22
CA PRO A 419 -1.70 -46.33 -82.99
C PRO A 419 -0.16 -46.28 -83.03
N GLU A 420 0.44 -45.16 -83.44
CA GLU A 420 1.90 -44.96 -83.47
C GLU A 420 2.43 -44.05 -82.33
N GLY A 421 1.57 -43.62 -81.39
CA GLY A 421 1.96 -42.81 -80.24
C GLY A 421 1.15 -41.53 -80.04
N LEU A 422 1.51 -40.75 -79.02
CA LEU A 422 0.89 -39.46 -78.72
C LEU A 422 1.42 -38.38 -79.68
N GLU A 423 0.58 -37.87 -80.58
CA GLU A 423 0.88 -36.67 -81.37
C GLU A 423 0.21 -35.44 -80.72
N ALA A 424 1.04 -34.49 -80.28
CA ALA A 424 0.59 -33.20 -79.75
C ALA A 424 0.79 -32.11 -80.81
N THR A 425 -0.29 -31.61 -81.40
CA THR A 425 -0.22 -30.52 -82.39
C THR A 425 -0.41 -29.17 -81.69
N LEU A 426 0.64 -28.36 -81.59
CA LEU A 426 0.53 -26.98 -81.12
C LEU A 426 -0.04 -26.07 -82.22
N GLY A 427 -1.09 -25.31 -81.89
CA GLY A 427 -1.69 -24.33 -82.80
C GLY A 427 -0.79 -23.10 -83.02
N LYS A 428 -0.90 -22.47 -84.20
CA LYS A 428 -0.11 -21.30 -84.64
C LYS A 428 -0.13 -20.11 -83.68
N ARG A 429 -1.19 -19.97 -82.85
CA ARG A 429 -1.30 -18.93 -81.80
C ARG A 429 -0.45 -19.24 -80.56
N GLY A 430 -0.28 -20.51 -80.21
CA GLY A 430 0.58 -20.95 -79.08
C GLY A 430 2.06 -20.77 -79.40
N LEU A 431 2.47 -21.10 -80.63
CA LEU A 431 3.84 -20.87 -81.11
C LEU A 431 4.24 -19.38 -81.11
N ARG A 432 3.32 -18.48 -81.49
CA ARG A 432 3.60 -17.04 -81.54
C ARG A 432 3.84 -16.43 -80.14
N ARG A 433 3.14 -16.93 -79.11
CA ARG A 433 3.36 -16.48 -77.73
C ARG A 433 4.60 -17.08 -77.09
N LEU A 434 4.97 -18.31 -77.45
CA LEU A 434 6.25 -18.91 -77.06
C LEU A 434 7.43 -18.14 -77.66
N SER A 435 7.34 -17.69 -78.90
CA SER A 435 8.38 -16.85 -79.51
C SER A 435 8.45 -15.44 -78.92
N GLU A 436 7.32 -14.88 -78.47
CA GLU A 436 7.30 -13.58 -77.76
C GLU A 436 7.88 -13.71 -76.35
N ALA A 437 7.63 -14.82 -75.64
CA ALA A 437 8.19 -15.08 -74.32
C ALA A 437 9.70 -15.41 -74.34
N SER A 438 10.21 -16.01 -75.42
CA SER A 438 11.64 -16.33 -75.56
C SER A 438 12.49 -15.15 -76.07
N GLN A 439 11.87 -14.02 -76.41
CA GLN A 439 12.55 -12.80 -76.87
C GLN A 439 12.62 -11.71 -75.79
N GLY A 440 12.11 -11.98 -74.59
CA GLY A 440 12.09 -11.05 -73.46
C GLY A 440 13.13 -11.37 -72.38
N ASP A 441 14.37 -11.70 -72.78
CA ASP A 441 15.57 -11.70 -71.93
C ASP A 441 16.56 -10.64 -72.44
#